data_AF-A0A1R4A7E0-F1
#
_entry.id   AF-A0A1R4A7E0-F1
#
_cell.length_a   1.000
_cell.length_b   1.000
_cell.length_c   1.000
_cell.angle_alpha   90.00
_cell.angle_beta   90.00
_cell.angle_gamma   90.00
#
_symmetry.space_group_name_H-M   'P 1'
#
loop_
_entity.id
_entity.type
_entity.pdbx_description
1 polymer ?
#
loop_
_entity_poly.entity_id
_entity_poly.type
_entity_poly.pdbx_seq_one_letter_code
_entity_poly.pdbx_strand_id
1 'polypeptide(L)'
;MKRLVIIEGLHDGIFLKNIIDRGGIGNLKYYYYQNRGNKEQKMYKETNLLKTFLSEENELEFLIKEEGGKSFVKNFFLGNIINFSLNYSSLELTVIFDHDGKHPTEEIKQWKDEFESKNTNNVKFENVSNPVKITKGLYWRKFDLYQIRGKNKVKLNYFHLVTFDKSLESEVAEFCNKSKKQITEQDIQDFASQVPLKNLFP
;
A
#
# COMPACT_ATOMS: atom_id res chain seq x y z
N MET A 1 3.08 14.62 9.39
CA MET A 1 3.45 13.90 8.15
C MET A 1 2.22 13.17 7.66
N LYS A 2 1.83 13.33 6.39
CA LYS A 2 0.62 12.70 5.83
C LYS A 2 0.94 11.28 5.41
N ARG A 3 0.00 10.34 5.58
CA ARG A 3 0.16 8.93 5.20
C ARG A 3 -0.92 8.51 4.22
N LEU A 4 -0.52 8.03 3.06
CA LEU A 4 -1.43 7.47 2.05
C LEU A 4 -1.21 5.96 1.96
N VAL A 5 -2.31 5.21 2.03
CA VAL A 5 -2.34 3.77 1.81
C VAL A 5 -3.18 3.47 0.59
N ILE A 6 -2.67 2.63 -0.29
CA ILE A 6 -3.36 2.22 -1.52
C ILE A 6 -3.51 0.71 -1.51
N ILE A 7 -4.72 0.23 -1.77
CA ILE A 7 -5.07 -1.19 -1.65
C ILE A 7 -5.73 -1.67 -2.94
N GLU A 8 -5.38 -2.88 -3.38
CA GLU A 8 -5.88 -3.51 -4.63
C GLU A 8 -7.31 -4.07 -4.55
N GLY A 9 -7.71 -4.63 -3.41
CA GLY A 9 -8.91 -5.44 -3.30
C GLY A 9 -9.89 -4.94 -2.25
N LEU A 10 -11.19 -5.23 -2.48
CA LEU A 10 -12.26 -5.00 -1.51
C LEU A 10 -12.04 -5.82 -0.23
N HIS A 11 -11.64 -7.09 -0.36
CA HIS A 11 -11.39 -7.98 0.78
C HIS A 11 -10.14 -7.59 1.56
N ASP A 12 -9.07 -7.16 0.87
CA ASP A 12 -7.87 -6.61 1.50
C ASP A 12 -8.18 -5.30 2.24
N GLY A 13 -9.08 -4.48 1.67
CA GLY A 13 -9.60 -3.27 2.28
C GLY A 13 -10.29 -3.53 3.61
N ILE A 14 -11.14 -4.55 3.69
CA ILE A 14 -11.82 -4.98 4.91
C ILE A 14 -10.84 -5.51 5.96
N PHE A 15 -9.85 -6.30 5.52
CA PHE A 15 -8.79 -6.82 6.40
C PHE A 15 -7.98 -5.68 7.04
N LEU A 16 -7.51 -4.74 6.22
CA LEU A 16 -6.69 -3.62 6.67
C LEU A 16 -7.48 -2.59 7.50
N LYS A 17 -8.73 -2.30 7.11
CA LYS A 17 -9.60 -1.42 7.90
C LYS A 17 -9.81 -1.97 9.30
N ASN A 18 -10.00 -3.29 9.45
CA ASN A 18 -10.12 -3.91 10.77
C ASN A 18 -8.84 -3.81 11.60
N ILE A 19 -7.66 -3.97 11.00
CA ILE A 19 -6.38 -3.76 11.71
C ILE A 19 -6.26 -2.32 12.19
N ILE A 20 -6.67 -1.36 11.36
CA ILE A 20 -6.56 0.07 11.67
C ILE A 20 -7.57 0.49 12.75
N ASP A 21 -8.82 0.04 12.65
CA ASP A 21 -9.88 0.34 13.60
C ASP A 21 -9.62 -0.27 14.99
N ARG A 22 -9.04 -1.48 15.04
CA ARG A 22 -8.83 -2.21 16.31
C ARG A 22 -7.42 -2.09 16.86
N GLY A 23 -6.42 -1.90 16.00
CA GLY A 23 -5.02 -1.76 16.39
C GLY A 23 -4.66 -0.38 16.94
N GLY A 24 -5.61 0.58 16.91
CA GLY A 24 -5.47 1.91 17.47
C GLY A 24 -4.42 2.72 16.72
N ILE A 25 -4.85 3.50 15.73
CA ILE A 25 -4.04 4.58 15.14
C ILE A 25 -3.81 5.74 16.14
N GLY A 26 -4.17 5.59 17.43
CA GLY A 26 -4.18 6.69 18.40
C GLY A 26 -5.27 7.71 18.06
N ASN A 27 -5.00 8.99 18.33
CA ASN A 27 -5.90 10.12 17.98
C ASN A 27 -5.78 10.56 16.51
N LEU A 28 -5.09 9.80 15.65
CA LEU A 28 -4.86 10.17 14.26
C LEU A 28 -6.19 10.17 13.48
N LYS A 29 -6.50 11.27 12.81
CA LYS A 29 -7.69 11.39 11.96
C LYS A 29 -7.46 10.67 10.64
N TYR A 30 -8.31 9.69 10.31
CA TYR A 30 -8.20 8.94 9.07
C TYR A 30 -9.48 8.96 8.22
N TYR A 31 -9.33 8.77 6.91
CA TYR A 31 -10.44 8.60 5.98
C TYR A 31 -10.23 7.36 5.10
N TYR A 32 -11.28 6.54 4.99
CA TYR A 32 -11.31 5.37 4.12
C TYR A 32 -12.16 5.65 2.87
N TYR A 33 -11.51 5.74 1.72
CA TYR A 33 -12.16 6.04 0.44
C TYR A 33 -12.29 4.77 -0.41
N GLN A 34 -13.53 4.41 -0.73
CA GLN A 34 -13.85 3.30 -1.63
C GLN A 34 -14.10 3.79 -3.06
N ASN A 35 -13.30 3.33 -4.02
CA ASN A 35 -13.42 3.76 -5.40
C ASN A 35 -14.51 3.01 -6.20
N ARG A 36 -15.79 3.28 -5.87
CA ARG A 36 -16.98 2.61 -6.45
C ARG A 36 -17.62 3.32 -7.67
N GLY A 37 -17.01 4.39 -8.18
CA GLY A 37 -17.57 5.19 -9.29
C GLY A 37 -17.42 4.58 -10.69
N ASN A 38 -17.92 5.23 -11.73
CA ASN A 38 -17.64 4.96 -13.15
C ASN A 38 -16.37 5.71 -13.62
N LYS A 39 -15.66 5.17 -14.63
CA LYS A 39 -14.24 5.44 -14.95
C LYS A 39 -13.83 6.92 -15.00
N GLU A 40 -14.65 7.80 -15.60
CA GLU A 40 -14.36 9.24 -15.69
C GLU A 40 -14.61 9.99 -14.37
N GLN A 41 -15.66 9.62 -13.62
CA GLN A 41 -15.88 10.18 -12.28
C GLN A 41 -14.75 9.81 -11.32
N LYS A 42 -14.08 8.66 -11.54
CA LYS A 42 -12.93 8.22 -10.72
C LYS A 42 -11.77 9.21 -10.81
N MET A 43 -11.34 9.58 -12.02
CA MET A 43 -10.12 10.39 -12.21
C MET A 43 -10.21 11.79 -11.57
N TYR A 44 -11.32 12.49 -11.75
CA TYR A 44 -11.52 13.83 -11.19
C TYR A 44 -11.72 13.81 -9.66
N LYS A 45 -12.51 12.86 -9.15
CA LYS A 45 -12.75 12.73 -7.70
C LYS A 45 -11.47 12.32 -6.97
N GLU A 46 -10.65 11.45 -7.56
CA GLU A 46 -9.37 11.05 -6.97
C GLU A 46 -8.36 12.19 -6.92
N THR A 47 -8.26 12.98 -7.99
CA THR A 47 -7.35 14.13 -8.02
C THR A 47 -7.73 15.16 -6.97
N ASN A 48 -9.03 15.47 -6.84
CA ASN A 48 -9.51 16.41 -5.83
C ASN A 48 -9.36 15.85 -4.41
N LEU A 49 -9.63 14.55 -4.19
CA LEU A 49 -9.41 13.89 -2.90
C LEU A 49 -7.95 14.00 -2.46
N LEU A 50 -7.01 13.68 -3.36
CA LEU A 50 -5.58 13.72 -3.04
C LEU A 50 -5.08 15.15 -2.81
N LYS A 51 -5.52 16.12 -3.63
CA LYS A 51 -5.22 17.54 -3.40
C LYS A 51 -5.75 18.03 -2.06
N THR A 52 -6.99 17.68 -1.73
CA THR A 52 -7.62 18.06 -0.45
C THR A 52 -6.92 17.40 0.72
N PHE A 53 -6.53 16.13 0.61
CA PHE A 53 -5.80 15.42 1.65
C PHE A 53 -4.43 16.04 1.94
N LEU A 54 -3.74 16.46 0.89
CA LEU A 54 -2.41 17.07 0.96
C LEU A 54 -2.42 18.55 1.33
N SER A 55 -3.58 19.20 1.42
CA SER A 55 -3.64 20.60 1.85
C SER A 55 -3.26 20.73 3.33
N GLU A 56 -2.61 21.84 3.66
CA GLU A 56 -2.15 22.13 5.03
C GLU A 56 -3.33 22.32 6.01
N GLU A 57 -4.45 22.83 5.51
CA GLU A 57 -5.69 23.03 6.28
C GLU A 57 -6.41 21.72 6.62
N ASN A 58 -6.05 20.62 5.96
CA ASN A 58 -6.67 19.33 6.21
C ASN A 58 -6.04 18.68 7.44
N GLU A 59 -6.86 18.34 8.44
CA GLU A 59 -6.38 17.69 9.66
C GLU A 59 -6.24 16.16 9.54
N LEU A 60 -6.67 15.55 8.43
CA LEU A 60 -6.53 14.11 8.19
C LEU A 60 -5.05 13.75 8.08
N GLU A 61 -4.58 12.84 8.92
CA GLU A 61 -3.21 12.37 8.89
C GLU A 61 -3.05 11.13 8.03
N PHE A 62 -4.15 10.40 7.81
CA PHE A 62 -4.13 9.10 7.16
C PHE A 62 -5.26 8.98 6.13
N LEU A 63 -4.92 8.62 4.90
CA LEU A 63 -5.88 8.35 3.83
C LEU A 63 -5.67 6.93 3.31
N ILE A 64 -6.73 6.14 3.31
CA ILE A 64 -6.72 4.79 2.74
C ILE A 64 -7.59 4.82 1.49
N LYS A 65 -7.01 4.52 0.34
CA LYS A 65 -7.72 4.39 -0.93
C LYS A 65 -7.79 2.93 -1.34
N GLU A 66 -9.01 2.42 -1.43
CA GLU A 66 -9.32 1.13 -2.02
C GLU A 66 -9.52 1.30 -3.53
N GLU A 67 -8.64 0.69 -4.32
CA GLU A 67 -8.62 0.76 -5.77
C GLU A 67 -8.99 -0.59 -6.36
N GLY A 68 -10.17 -0.75 -6.95
CA GLY A 68 -10.70 -2.03 -7.43
C GLY A 68 -9.95 -2.63 -8.64
N GLY A 69 -8.72 -3.09 -8.45
CA GLY A 69 -7.98 -3.93 -9.39
C GLY A 69 -6.46 -3.67 -9.45
N LYS A 70 -5.68 -4.75 -9.59
CA LYS A 70 -4.21 -4.78 -9.67
C LYS A 70 -3.63 -3.77 -10.64
N SER A 71 -4.20 -3.73 -11.84
CA SER A 71 -3.75 -2.84 -12.91
C SER A 71 -3.91 -1.36 -12.55
N PHE A 72 -4.91 -1.01 -11.73
CA PHE A 72 -5.08 0.36 -11.27
C PHE A 72 -4.05 0.73 -10.21
N VAL A 73 -3.83 -0.14 -9.21
CA VAL A 73 -2.77 0.08 -8.21
C VAL A 73 -1.41 0.17 -8.89
N LYS A 74 -1.12 -0.70 -9.86
CA LYS A 74 0.11 -0.65 -10.69
C LYS A 74 0.21 0.67 -11.45
N ASN A 75 -0.84 1.08 -12.18
CA ASN A 75 -0.80 2.32 -12.94
C ASN A 75 -0.74 3.57 -12.06
N PHE A 76 -1.40 3.55 -10.90
CA PHE A 76 -1.30 4.61 -9.90
C PHE A 76 0.11 4.67 -9.32
N PHE A 77 0.69 3.52 -8.97
CA PHE A 77 2.07 3.40 -8.53
C PHE A 77 3.03 4.00 -9.56
N LEU A 78 2.94 3.55 -10.81
CA LEU A 78 3.83 3.93 -11.90
C LEU A 78 3.65 5.39 -12.36
N GLY A 79 2.42 5.92 -12.36
CA GLY A 79 2.11 7.25 -12.87
C GLY A 79 2.16 8.36 -11.81
N ASN A 80 1.83 8.05 -10.56
CA ASN A 80 1.61 9.06 -9.53
C ASN A 80 2.66 9.07 -8.42
N ILE A 81 3.35 7.96 -8.11
CA ILE A 81 4.36 7.97 -7.02
C ILE A 81 5.51 8.90 -7.34
N ILE A 82 5.96 8.96 -8.59
CA ILE A 82 7.01 9.88 -9.02
C ILE A 82 6.54 11.32 -8.82
N ASN A 83 5.34 11.63 -9.29
CA ASN A 83 4.76 12.97 -9.15
C ASN A 83 4.50 13.34 -7.69
N PHE A 84 4.06 12.38 -6.87
CA PHE A 84 3.87 12.60 -5.43
C PHE A 84 5.19 12.78 -4.70
N SER A 85 6.19 11.95 -4.99
CA SER A 85 7.49 12.00 -4.32
C SER A 85 8.32 13.21 -4.73
N LEU A 86 8.15 13.71 -5.95
CA LEU A 86 8.81 14.94 -6.41
C LEU A 86 8.17 16.20 -5.82
N ASN A 87 6.85 16.21 -5.61
CA ASN A 87 6.12 17.41 -5.21
C ASN A 87 5.71 17.45 -3.72
N TYR A 88 5.75 16.31 -3.02
CA TYR A 88 5.24 16.18 -1.64
C TYR A 88 6.17 15.30 -0.79
N SER A 89 7.34 15.83 -0.42
CA SER A 89 8.33 15.13 0.43
C SER A 89 7.82 14.79 1.84
N SER A 90 6.69 15.37 2.26
CA SER A 90 6.03 15.14 3.55
C SER A 90 4.92 14.07 3.51
N LEU A 91 4.74 13.40 2.36
CA LEU A 91 3.81 12.28 2.18
C LEU A 91 4.56 10.95 2.28
N GLU A 92 4.12 10.10 3.20
CA GLU A 92 4.54 8.71 3.32
C GLU A 92 3.53 7.81 2.62
N LEU A 93 3.99 7.00 1.66
CA LEU A 93 3.13 6.14 0.87
C LEU A 93 3.36 4.67 1.22
N THR A 94 2.28 3.94 1.45
CA THR A 94 2.28 2.48 1.55
C THR A 94 1.35 1.90 0.49
N VAL A 95 1.85 0.96 -0.30
CA VAL A 95 1.04 0.26 -1.31
C VAL A 95 0.91 -1.19 -0.90
N ILE A 96 -0.32 -1.68 -0.96
CA ILE A 96 -0.70 -3.00 -0.50
C ILE A 96 -1.37 -3.77 -1.64
N PHE A 97 -0.83 -4.94 -1.96
CA PHE A 97 -1.28 -5.76 -3.10
C PHE A 97 -1.09 -7.26 -2.87
N ASP A 98 -1.88 -8.07 -3.59
CA ASP A 98 -1.73 -9.52 -3.65
C ASP A 98 -0.77 -9.87 -4.79
N HIS A 99 0.20 -10.76 -4.55
CA HIS A 99 1.13 -11.20 -5.58
C HIS A 99 0.75 -12.53 -6.26
N ASP A 100 -0.51 -12.96 -6.16
CA ASP A 100 -1.09 -14.10 -6.89
C ASP A 100 -0.32 -15.43 -6.69
N GLY A 101 0.41 -15.56 -5.57
CA GLY A 101 1.27 -16.72 -5.29
C GLY A 101 2.65 -16.73 -5.96
N LYS A 102 3.08 -15.66 -6.66
CA LYS A 102 4.49 -15.44 -7.03
C LYS A 102 5.35 -15.19 -5.79
N HIS A 103 6.67 -15.32 -5.84
CA HIS A 103 7.46 -14.91 -4.67
C HIS A 103 7.47 -13.36 -4.58
N PRO A 104 7.33 -12.73 -3.37
CA PRO A 104 7.26 -11.27 -3.25
C PRO A 104 8.41 -10.53 -3.95
N THR A 105 9.62 -11.12 -3.91
CA THR A 105 10.82 -10.56 -4.55
C THR A 105 10.72 -10.50 -6.08
N GLU A 106 10.03 -11.46 -6.72
CA GLU A 106 9.89 -11.50 -8.18
C GLU A 106 8.91 -10.46 -8.67
N GLU A 107 7.77 -10.30 -7.99
CA GLU A 107 6.79 -9.28 -8.36
C GLU A 107 7.35 -7.86 -8.15
N ILE A 108 8.06 -7.62 -7.04
CA ILE A 108 8.73 -6.33 -6.81
C ILE A 108 9.76 -6.03 -7.91
N LYS A 109 10.51 -7.04 -8.38
CA LYS A 109 11.45 -6.86 -9.49
C LYS A 109 10.73 -6.46 -10.78
N GLN A 110 9.61 -7.10 -11.10
CA GLN A 110 8.79 -6.74 -12.27
C GLN A 110 8.29 -5.30 -12.17
N TRP A 111 7.79 -4.88 -11.01
CA TRP A 111 7.33 -3.50 -10.80
C TRP A 111 8.49 -2.49 -10.94
N LYS A 112 9.69 -2.86 -10.50
CA LYS A 112 10.88 -2.04 -10.67
C LYS A 112 11.23 -1.86 -12.14
N ASP A 113 11.32 -2.96 -12.87
CA ASP A 113 11.69 -2.93 -14.28
C ASP A 113 10.63 -2.17 -15.09
N GLU A 114 9.34 -2.34 -14.80
CA GLU A 114 8.23 -1.60 -15.42
C GLU A 114 8.25 -0.10 -15.07
N PHE A 115 8.61 0.25 -13.85
CA PHE A 115 8.75 1.64 -13.42
C PHE A 115 9.92 2.35 -14.10
N GLU A 116 11.11 1.76 -14.02
CA GLU A 116 12.33 2.36 -14.54
C GLU A 116 12.31 2.45 -16.08
N SER A 117 11.60 1.55 -16.76
CA SER A 117 11.43 1.61 -18.22
C SER A 117 10.44 2.68 -18.71
N LYS A 118 9.48 3.11 -17.88
CA LYS A 118 8.45 4.12 -18.24
C LYS A 118 8.74 5.50 -17.67
N ASN A 119 9.68 5.62 -16.75
CA ASN A 119 10.01 6.88 -16.09
C ASN A 119 10.87 7.79 -16.98
N THR A 120 10.39 9.01 -17.25
CA THR A 120 11.13 10.03 -18.04
C THR A 120 12.02 10.96 -17.19
N ASN A 121 11.96 10.83 -15.86
CA ASN A 121 12.61 11.73 -14.89
C ASN A 121 13.93 11.19 -14.32
N ASN A 122 14.47 10.10 -14.88
CA ASN A 122 15.64 9.35 -14.38
C ASN A 122 15.52 9.00 -12.89
N VAL A 123 14.31 8.62 -12.45
CA VAL A 123 14.08 8.16 -11.09
C VAL A 123 14.34 6.66 -11.02
N LYS A 124 15.10 6.26 -10.02
CA LYS A 124 15.31 4.86 -9.64
C LYS A 124 14.78 4.64 -8.25
N PHE A 125 14.37 3.42 -7.95
CA PHE A 125 14.15 3.03 -6.57
C PHE A 125 15.04 1.88 -6.17
N GLU A 126 15.46 1.93 -4.91
CA GLU A 126 16.36 0.97 -4.33
C GLU A 126 15.73 0.33 -3.13
N ASN A 127 15.94 -0.98 -3.01
CA ASN A 127 15.57 -1.69 -1.81
C ASN A 127 16.54 -1.29 -0.70
N VAL A 128 16.00 -0.78 0.42
CA VAL A 128 16.81 -0.35 1.58
C VAL A 128 16.55 -1.19 2.82
N SER A 129 15.67 -2.20 2.72
CA SER A 129 15.37 -3.12 3.82
C SER A 129 15.25 -4.56 3.36
N ASN A 130 15.66 -5.50 4.20
CA ASN A 130 15.25 -6.89 4.03
C ASN A 130 13.73 -7.02 4.19
N PRO A 131 13.11 -8.06 3.61
CA PRO A 131 11.69 -8.34 3.81
C PRO A 131 11.43 -8.55 5.30
N VAL A 132 10.57 -7.71 5.89
CA VAL A 132 10.12 -7.88 7.28
C VAL A 132 8.85 -8.71 7.23
N LYS A 133 8.90 -9.90 7.81
CA LYS A 133 7.71 -10.74 7.96
C LYS A 133 6.83 -10.12 9.04
N ILE A 134 5.62 -9.67 8.68
CA ILE A 134 4.60 -9.24 9.63
C ILE A 134 3.89 -10.47 10.18
N THR A 135 3.43 -11.34 9.28
CA THR A 135 2.85 -12.65 9.54
C THR A 135 3.11 -13.56 8.34
N LYS A 136 2.81 -14.86 8.37
CA LYS A 136 3.02 -15.74 7.19
C LYS A 136 2.09 -15.29 6.07
N GLY A 137 2.69 -15.04 4.93
CA GLY A 137 1.99 -14.48 3.78
C GLY A 137 1.69 -13.00 3.89
N LEU A 138 2.28 -12.28 4.86
CA LEU A 138 2.25 -10.82 4.90
C LEU A 138 3.64 -10.26 5.18
N TYR A 139 4.17 -9.53 4.20
CA TYR A 139 5.53 -9.00 4.25
C TYR A 139 5.53 -7.51 3.98
N TRP A 140 6.40 -6.80 4.69
CA TRP A 140 6.65 -5.37 4.53
C TRP A 140 8.07 -5.12 4.00
N ARG A 141 8.22 -4.10 3.15
CA ARG A 141 9.51 -3.61 2.64
C ARG A 141 9.49 -2.11 2.40
N LYS A 142 10.63 -1.46 2.66
CA LYS A 142 10.90 -0.06 2.37
C LYS A 142 11.80 0.13 1.16
N PHE A 143 11.44 1.11 0.34
CA PHE A 143 12.18 1.52 -0.84
C PHE A 143 12.48 3.00 -0.78
N ASP A 144 13.72 3.36 -1.10
CA ASP A 144 14.11 4.75 -1.30
C ASP A 144 14.00 5.11 -2.78
N LEU A 145 13.48 6.30 -3.07
CA LEU A 145 13.42 6.89 -4.40
C LEU A 145 14.57 7.87 -4.59
N TYR A 146 15.28 7.75 -5.70
CA TYR A 146 16.39 8.60 -6.07
C TYR A 146 16.20 9.18 -7.46
N GLN A 147 16.52 10.47 -7.62
CA GLN A 147 16.69 11.06 -8.94
C GLN A 147 18.17 11.04 -9.32
N ILE A 148 18.47 10.51 -10.51
CA ILE A 148 19.81 10.51 -11.08
C ILE A 148 20.00 11.76 -11.94
N ARG A 149 20.97 12.60 -11.58
CA ARG A 149 21.33 13.83 -12.30
C ARG A 149 22.81 13.76 -12.68
N GLY A 150 23.11 13.25 -13.87
CA GLY A 150 24.49 12.99 -14.30
C GLY A 150 25.16 11.95 -13.37
N LYS A 151 26.23 12.35 -12.67
CA LYS A 151 26.91 11.51 -11.66
C LYS A 151 26.29 11.60 -10.26
N ASN A 152 25.39 12.57 -10.03
CA ASN A 152 24.79 12.79 -8.72
C ASN A 152 23.54 11.93 -8.54
N LYS A 153 23.36 11.44 -7.30
CA LYS A 153 22.19 10.69 -6.87
C LYS A 153 21.53 11.43 -5.70
N VAL A 154 20.32 11.95 -5.93
CA VAL A 154 19.58 12.76 -4.95
C VAL A 154 18.42 11.94 -4.42
N LYS A 155 18.36 11.73 -3.09
CA LYS A 155 17.21 11.08 -2.45
C LYS A 155 16.00 12.00 -2.53
N LEU A 156 14.90 11.51 -3.09
CA LEU A 156 13.64 12.24 -3.20
C LEU A 156 12.74 11.97 -2.00
N ASN A 157 12.39 10.70 -1.81
CA ASN A 157 11.47 10.25 -0.77
C ASN A 157 11.67 8.73 -0.55
N TYR A 158 10.80 8.11 0.23
CA TYR A 158 10.68 6.67 0.39
C TYR A 158 9.21 6.24 0.32
N PHE A 159 8.97 4.95 0.08
CA PHE A 159 7.65 4.35 0.17
C PHE A 159 7.77 2.92 0.72
N HIS A 160 6.64 2.36 1.13
CA HIS A 160 6.52 1.01 1.61
C HIS A 160 5.70 0.15 0.65
N LEU A 161 6.09 -1.10 0.50
CA LEU A 161 5.27 -2.14 -0.10
C LEU A 161 4.91 -3.16 0.98
N VAL A 162 3.62 -3.46 1.07
CA VAL A 162 3.08 -4.55 1.86
C VAL A 162 2.52 -5.56 0.88
N THR A 163 2.96 -6.81 0.97
CA THR A 163 2.56 -7.85 0.02
C THR A 163 1.87 -9.01 0.73
N PHE A 164 0.77 -9.48 0.15
CA PHE A 164 0.05 -10.65 0.60
C PHE A 164 0.29 -11.87 -0.29
N ASP A 165 0.24 -13.06 0.30
CA ASP A 165 0.27 -14.34 -0.41
C ASP A 165 -0.78 -15.33 0.09
N LYS A 166 -1.03 -16.38 -0.71
CA LYS A 166 -2.01 -17.45 -0.40
C LYS A 166 -1.70 -18.25 0.86
N SER A 167 -0.51 -18.11 1.45
CA SER A 167 -0.19 -18.69 2.74
C SER A 167 -0.86 -17.97 3.90
N LEU A 168 -1.35 -16.73 3.71
CA LEU A 168 -2.18 -16.01 4.69
C LEU A 168 -3.46 -16.79 5.01
N GLU A 169 -4.13 -17.36 4.00
CA GLU A 169 -5.29 -18.24 4.21
C GLU A 169 -4.94 -19.45 5.10
N SER A 170 -3.68 -19.90 5.05
CA SER A 170 -3.23 -21.00 5.92
C SER A 170 -3.11 -20.55 7.37
N GLU A 171 -2.66 -19.32 7.61
CA GLU A 171 -2.62 -18.76 8.97
C GLU A 171 -4.00 -18.48 9.52
N VAL A 172 -4.91 -17.94 8.71
CA VAL A 172 -6.29 -17.72 9.15
C VAL A 172 -6.94 -19.06 9.50
N ALA A 173 -6.76 -20.10 8.67
CA ALA A 173 -7.22 -21.46 8.97
C ALA A 173 -6.64 -22.00 10.29
N GLU A 174 -5.34 -21.84 10.51
CA GLU A 174 -4.64 -22.30 11.72
C GLU A 174 -5.15 -21.56 12.96
N PHE A 175 -5.27 -20.23 12.89
CA PHE A 175 -5.80 -19.38 13.95
C PHE A 175 -7.23 -19.75 14.34
N CYS A 176 -8.09 -19.98 13.34
CA CYS A 176 -9.49 -20.34 13.57
C CYS A 176 -9.72 -21.83 13.85
N ASN A 177 -8.66 -22.66 13.79
CA ASN A 177 -8.75 -24.12 13.84
C ASN A 177 -9.78 -24.69 12.82
N LYS A 178 -9.73 -24.19 11.58
CA LYS A 178 -10.62 -24.55 10.47
C LYS A 178 -9.82 -25.04 9.27
N SER A 179 -10.44 -25.81 8.38
CA SER A 179 -9.85 -26.07 7.07
C SER A 179 -9.91 -24.82 6.19
N LYS A 180 -8.96 -24.66 5.25
CA LYS A 180 -8.93 -23.50 4.32
C LYS A 180 -10.25 -23.27 3.58
N LYS A 181 -10.95 -24.35 3.23
CA LYS A 181 -12.22 -24.31 2.49
C LYS A 181 -13.41 -23.80 3.33
N GLN A 182 -13.23 -23.65 4.65
CA GLN A 182 -14.26 -23.27 5.61
C GLN A 182 -14.01 -21.89 6.23
N ILE A 183 -12.97 -21.17 5.78
CA ILE A 183 -12.68 -19.81 6.25
C ILE A 183 -13.79 -18.89 5.76
N THR A 184 -14.37 -18.13 6.69
CA THR A 184 -15.37 -17.10 6.42
C THR A 184 -14.74 -15.71 6.42
N GLU A 185 -15.48 -14.70 5.97
CA GLU A 185 -15.04 -13.31 6.10
C GLU A 185 -14.83 -12.91 7.57
N GLN A 186 -15.68 -13.38 8.49
CA GLN A 186 -15.54 -13.09 9.92
C GLN A 186 -14.23 -13.66 10.49
N ASP A 187 -13.82 -14.84 10.05
CA ASP A 187 -12.55 -15.46 10.45
C ASP A 187 -11.35 -14.61 10.04
N ILE A 188 -11.40 -14.05 8.83
CA ILE A 188 -10.38 -13.12 8.31
C ILE A 188 -10.34 -11.85 9.17
N GLN A 189 -11.50 -11.30 9.55
CA GLN A 189 -11.59 -10.09 10.39
C GLN A 189 -11.10 -10.33 11.83
N ASP A 190 -11.41 -11.49 12.41
CA ASP A 190 -10.97 -11.87 13.76
C ASP A 190 -9.45 -12.06 13.79
N PHE A 191 -8.88 -12.75 12.79
CA PHE A 191 -7.43 -12.84 12.63
C PHE A 191 -6.79 -11.45 12.44
N ALA A 192 -7.36 -10.62 11.57
CA ALA A 192 -6.90 -9.25 11.33
C ALA A 192 -6.80 -8.45 12.65
N SER A 193 -7.80 -8.59 13.53
CA SER A 193 -7.83 -7.89 14.81
C SER A 193 -6.63 -8.18 15.73
N GLN A 194 -5.94 -9.30 15.53
CA GLN A 194 -4.78 -9.70 16.31
C GLN A 194 -3.45 -9.16 15.75
N VAL A 195 -3.44 -8.64 14.52
CA VAL A 195 -2.23 -8.11 13.88
C VAL A 195 -1.98 -6.68 14.40
N PRO A 196 -0.87 -6.42 15.10
CA PRO A 196 -0.57 -5.07 15.58
C PRO A 196 -0.36 -4.08 14.43
N LEU A 197 -0.99 -2.90 14.51
CA LEU A 197 -0.89 -1.86 13.48
C LEU A 197 0.56 -1.45 13.18
N LYS A 198 1.41 -1.37 14.22
CA LYS A 198 2.84 -1.08 14.10
C LYS A 198 3.60 -2.06 13.20
N ASN A 199 3.04 -3.24 12.91
CA ASN A 199 3.68 -4.18 12.01
C ASN A 199 3.36 -3.85 10.54
N LEU A 200 2.18 -3.27 10.24
CA LEU A 200 1.84 -2.77 8.89
C LEU A 200 2.57 -1.46 8.56
N PHE A 201 2.78 -0.63 9.57
CA PHE A 201 3.44 0.68 9.46
C PHE A 201 4.55 0.80 10.52
N PRO A 202 5.67 0.06 10.36
CA PRO A 202 6.79 0.07 11.29
C PRO A 202 7.60 1.39 11.27
#